data_AF-A0A4Y9R928-F1
#
_entry.id   AF-A0A4Y9R928-F1
#
_cell.length_a   1.000
_cell.length_b   1.000
_cell.length_c   1.000
_cell.angle_alpha   90.00
_cell.angle_beta   90.00
_cell.angle_gamma   90.00
#
_symmetry.space_group_name_H-M   'P 1'
#
loop_
_entity.id
_entity.type
_entity.pdbx_description
1 polymer ?
#
loop_
_entity_poly.entity_id
_entity_poly.type
_entity_poly.pdbx_seq_one_letter_code
_entity_poly.pdbx_strand_id
1 'polypeptide(L)'
;MDGIITVDHVCGQVSALETMDANAGWEYDNGKLDDASYAAVRVQIARGWQNVLLAPRTGSGTDVAVNEAVKAAQTHASELLAANPEGYVPTFSDLSNLAAGVGEACTSVGSQIAVKMAPGSGG
;
A
#
# COMPACT_ATOMS: atom_id res chain seq x y z
N MET A 1 -17.05 15.44 17.35
CA MET A 1 -16.97 14.37 16.33
C MET A 1 -15.57 13.81 16.43
N ASP A 2 -15.38 12.84 17.33
CA ASP A 2 -14.10 12.16 17.42
C ASP A 2 -14.02 11.25 16.19
N GLY A 3 -13.18 11.65 15.23
CA GLY A 3 -12.92 10.90 14.01
C GLY A 3 -12.20 9.60 14.36
N ILE A 4 -12.96 8.59 14.78
CA ILE A 4 -12.45 7.25 15.02
C ILE A 4 -12.06 6.68 13.66
N ILE A 5 -10.76 6.52 13.43
CA ILE A 5 -10.21 5.80 12.29
C ILE A 5 -10.73 4.36 12.36
N THR A 6 -11.64 3.96 11.49
CA THR A 6 -12.15 2.57 11.49
C THR A 6 -11.19 1.64 10.76
N VAL A 7 -11.30 0.33 10.98
CA VAL A 7 -10.57 -0.65 10.15
C VAL A 7 -10.89 -0.47 8.66
N ASP A 8 -12.13 -0.15 8.30
CA ASP A 8 -12.49 0.17 6.91
C ASP A 8 -11.74 1.39 6.38
N HIS A 9 -11.48 2.39 7.21
CA HIS A 9 -10.64 3.52 6.81
C HIS A 9 -9.19 3.10 6.57
N VAL A 10 -8.64 2.20 7.39
CA VAL A 10 -7.29 1.64 7.21
C VAL A 10 -7.21 0.84 5.90
N CYS A 11 -8.16 -0.06 5.68
CA CYS A 11 -8.22 -0.87 4.46
C CYS A 11 -8.46 -0.02 3.20
N GLY A 12 -9.22 1.08 3.32
CA GLY A 12 -9.39 2.06 2.26
C GLY A 12 -8.10 2.80 1.88
N GLN A 13 -7.27 3.18 2.86
CA GLN A 13 -5.94 3.79 2.59
C GLN A 13 -5.04 2.82 1.81
N VAL A 14 -5.00 1.55 2.22
CA VAL A 14 -4.21 0.51 1.55
C VAL A 14 -4.69 0.29 0.11
N SER A 15 -6.01 0.16 -0.09
CA SER A 15 -6.58 0.01 -1.43
C SER A 15 -6.27 1.19 -2.34
N ALA A 16 -6.19 2.41 -1.80
CA ALA A 16 -5.81 3.59 -2.56
C ALA A 16 -4.34 3.53 -2.99
N LEU A 17 -3.43 3.13 -2.10
CA LEU A 17 -2.00 2.98 -2.41
C LEU A 17 -1.74 1.89 -3.46
N GLU A 18 -2.42 0.76 -3.38
CA GLU A 18 -2.36 -0.29 -4.42
C GLU A 18 -2.85 0.23 -5.78
N THR A 19 -3.96 0.97 -5.80
CA THR A 19 -4.49 1.54 -7.03
C THR A 19 -3.52 2.55 -7.64
N MET A 20 -2.85 3.35 -6.81
CA MET A 20 -1.82 4.28 -7.28
C MET A 20 -0.64 3.55 -7.91
N ASP A 21 -0.17 2.45 -7.32
CA ASP A 21 0.91 1.64 -7.88
C ASP A 21 0.53 1.00 -9.21
N ALA A 22 -0.66 0.39 -9.28
CA ALA A 22 -1.17 -0.22 -10.50
C ALA A 22 -1.34 0.81 -11.65
N ASN A 23 -1.85 2.00 -11.33
CA ASN A 23 -1.98 3.09 -12.31
C ASN A 23 -0.61 3.60 -12.77
N ALA A 24 0.36 3.75 -11.85
CA ALA A 24 1.70 4.17 -12.19
C ALA A 24 2.40 3.17 -13.13
N GLY A 25 2.25 1.87 -12.86
CA GLY A 25 2.74 0.81 -13.74
C GLY A 25 2.11 0.88 -15.13
N TRP A 26 0.78 1.01 -15.22
CA TRP A 26 0.09 1.14 -16.50
C TRP A 26 0.50 2.39 -17.28
N GLU A 27 0.63 3.54 -16.62
CA GLU A 27 1.07 4.78 -17.27
C GLU A 27 2.50 4.67 -17.78
N TYR A 28 3.40 4.04 -17.03
CA TYR A 28 4.77 3.76 -17.47
C TYR A 28 4.79 2.82 -18.69
N ASP A 29 4.07 1.70 -18.64
CA ASP A 29 4.01 0.73 -19.74
C ASP A 29 3.41 1.31 -21.03
N ASN A 30 2.56 2.34 -20.91
CA ASN A 30 1.97 3.07 -22.05
C ASN A 30 2.77 4.32 -22.46
N GLY A 31 3.99 4.49 -21.93
CA GLY A 31 4.89 5.60 -22.27
C GLY A 31 4.37 6.99 -21.84
N LYS A 32 3.47 7.03 -20.86
CA LYS A 32 2.93 8.28 -20.29
C LYS A 32 3.76 8.81 -19.13
N LEU A 33 4.51 7.92 -18.46
CA LEU A 33 5.52 8.27 -17.47
C LEU A 33 6.90 7.90 -18.02
N ASP A 34 7.88 8.79 -17.83
CA ASP A 34 9.28 8.44 -18.02
C ASP A 34 9.86 7.74 -16.78
N ASP A 35 11.05 7.16 -16.92
CA ASP A 35 11.73 6.41 -15.86
C ASP A 35 11.87 7.23 -14.57
N ALA A 36 12.19 8.52 -14.69
CA ALA A 36 12.40 9.41 -13.55
C ALA A 36 11.08 9.68 -12.80
N SER A 37 10.00 9.94 -13.53
CA SER A 37 8.67 10.18 -12.96
C SER A 37 8.08 8.92 -12.36
N TYR A 38 8.21 7.78 -13.03
CA TYR A 38 7.79 6.49 -12.50
C TYR A 38 8.55 6.15 -11.22
N ALA A 39 9.86 6.39 -11.20
CA ALA A 39 10.67 6.19 -10.02
C ALA A 39 10.24 7.09 -8.85
N ALA A 40 10.01 8.37 -9.12
CA ALA A 40 9.54 9.32 -8.11
C ALA A 40 8.17 8.91 -7.53
N VAL A 41 7.23 8.48 -8.38
CA VAL A 41 5.91 8.02 -7.95
C VAL A 41 6.01 6.80 -7.03
N ARG A 42 6.82 5.80 -7.37
CA ARG A 42 7.00 4.61 -6.51
C ARG A 42 7.61 4.94 -5.16
N VAL A 43 8.54 5.90 -5.10
CA VAL A 43 9.06 6.41 -3.82
C VAL A 43 7.96 7.08 -3.00
N GLN A 44 7.06 7.84 -3.62
CA GLN A 44 5.93 8.45 -2.90
C GLN A 44 4.92 7.40 -2.41
N ILE A 45 4.68 6.34 -3.19
CA ILE A 45 3.81 5.22 -2.76
C ILE A 45 4.41 4.50 -1.55
N ALA A 46 5.71 4.20 -1.58
CA ALA A 46 6.42 3.63 -0.43
C ALA A 46 6.34 4.54 0.81
N ARG A 47 6.47 5.86 0.64
CA ARG A 47 6.24 6.82 1.74
C ARG A 47 4.79 6.82 2.21
N GLY A 48 3.83 6.67 1.32
CA GLY A 48 2.41 6.50 1.66
C GLY A 48 2.20 5.30 2.59
N TRP A 49 2.84 4.17 2.28
CA TRP A 49 2.83 2.98 3.12
C TRP A 49 3.37 3.20 4.54
N GLN A 50 4.44 4.00 4.71
CA GLN A 50 4.94 4.38 6.04
C GLN A 50 3.92 5.17 6.87
N ASN A 51 2.96 5.83 6.22
CA ASN A 51 2.04 6.78 6.84
C ASN A 51 0.59 6.27 6.92
N VAL A 52 0.31 5.01 6.55
CA VAL A 52 -1.02 4.42 6.71
C VAL A 52 -1.43 4.49 8.17
N LEU A 53 -2.59 5.08 8.45
CA LEU A 53 -3.05 5.24 9.82
C LEU A 53 -3.50 3.89 10.41
N LEU A 54 -3.35 3.76 11.73
CA LEU A 54 -3.82 2.61 12.49
C LEU A 54 -5.21 2.87 13.07
N ALA A 55 -6.07 1.84 13.09
CA ALA A 55 -7.34 1.91 13.79
C ALA A 55 -7.10 1.93 15.32
N PRO A 56 -7.90 2.65 16.11
CA PRO A 56 -7.78 2.61 17.56
C PRO A 56 -8.05 1.18 18.04
N ARG A 57 -7.26 0.73 19.02
CA ARG A 57 -7.45 -0.57 19.67
C ARG A 57 -8.70 -0.52 20.56
N THR A 58 -9.89 -0.61 19.95
CA THR A 58 -11.17 -0.68 20.65
C THR A 58 -11.49 -2.09 21.18
N GLY A 59 -10.58 -3.05 20.99
CA GLY A 59 -10.60 -4.33 21.71
C GLY A 59 -11.23 -5.50 20.96
N SER A 60 -11.58 -5.35 19.68
CA SER A 60 -11.90 -6.51 18.83
C SER A 60 -10.61 -7.14 18.30
N GLY A 61 -10.52 -8.48 18.26
CA GLY A 61 -9.33 -9.19 17.77
C GLY A 61 -8.99 -8.88 16.31
N THR A 62 -9.98 -8.44 15.54
CA THR A 62 -9.89 -8.04 14.13
C THR A 62 -9.13 -6.72 13.95
N ASP A 63 -9.34 -5.72 14.83
CA ASP A 63 -8.59 -4.45 14.78
C ASP A 63 -7.10 -4.68 15.05
N VAL A 64 -6.78 -5.66 15.90
CA VAL A 64 -5.41 -6.02 16.24
C VAL A 64 -4.70 -6.62 15.03
N ALA A 65 -5.32 -7.57 14.33
CA ALA A 65 -4.72 -8.23 13.17
C ALA A 65 -4.40 -7.24 12.04
N VAL A 66 -5.33 -6.36 11.68
CA VAL A 66 -5.11 -5.33 10.66
C VAL A 66 -4.00 -4.36 11.07
N ASN A 67 -3.99 -3.92 12.32
CA ASN A 67 -2.95 -3.01 12.80
C ASN A 67 -1.55 -3.65 12.82
N GLU A 68 -1.42 -4.92 13.18
CA GLU A 68 -0.13 -5.62 13.13
C GLU A 68 0.35 -5.82 11.68
N ALA A 69 -0.55 -6.14 10.75
CA ALA A 69 -0.22 -6.21 9.33
C ALA A 69 0.25 -4.85 8.77
N VAL A 70 -0.45 -3.76 9.12
CA VAL A 70 -0.05 -2.40 8.71
C VAL A 70 1.30 -2.01 9.29
N LYS A 71 1.58 -2.32 10.57
CA LYS A 71 2.91 -2.04 11.16
C LYS A 71 4.02 -2.80 10.45
N ALA A 72 3.78 -4.06 10.07
CA ALA A 72 4.74 -4.85 9.29
C ALA A 72 5.01 -4.19 7.93
N ALA A 73 3.95 -3.76 7.24
CA ALA A 73 4.08 -3.02 5.98
C ALA A 73 4.81 -1.67 6.16
N GLN A 74 4.50 -0.90 7.21
CA GLN A 74 5.21 0.35 7.52
C GLN A 74 6.70 0.14 7.78
N THR A 75 7.04 -0.94 8.49
CA THR A 75 8.44 -1.31 8.78
C THR A 75 9.16 -1.64 7.49
N HIS A 76 8.55 -2.51 6.66
CA HIS A 76 9.16 -2.90 5.39
C HIS A 76 9.28 -1.72 4.42
N ALA A 77 8.28 -0.85 4.32
CA ALA A 77 8.37 0.40 3.55
C ALA A 77 9.51 1.31 4.04
N SER A 78 9.74 1.36 5.36
CA SER A 78 10.86 2.11 5.94
C SER A 78 12.20 1.48 5.61
N GLU A 79 12.30 0.15 5.60
CA GLU A 79 13.51 -0.57 5.19
C GLU A 79 13.81 -0.33 3.70
N LEU A 80 12.80 -0.40 2.83
CA LEU A 80 12.92 -0.12 1.39
C LEU A 80 13.43 1.31 1.13
N LEU A 81 12.97 2.29 1.92
CA LEU A 81 13.39 3.68 1.81
C LEU A 81 14.74 3.95 2.50
N ALA A 82 15.08 3.22 3.57
CA ALA A 82 16.34 3.35 4.29
C ALA A 82 17.50 2.64 3.58
N ALA A 83 17.23 1.61 2.78
CA ALA A 83 18.20 0.91 1.94
C ALA A 83 18.76 1.76 0.79
N ASN A 84 18.53 3.08 0.83
CA ASN A 84 18.62 3.96 -0.32
C ASN A 84 19.54 5.18 -0.10
N PRO A 85 20.88 4.97 -0.11
CA PRO A 85 21.78 6.00 -0.62
C PRO A 85 21.53 6.13 -2.12
N GLU A 86 20.99 7.28 -2.56
CA GLU A 86 20.79 7.73 -3.96
C GLU A 86 20.54 6.65 -5.04
N GLY A 87 19.28 6.48 -5.47
CA GLY A 87 18.93 5.89 -6.77
C GLY A 87 18.22 4.54 -6.76
N TYR A 88 17.94 3.93 -5.60
CA TYR A 88 17.05 2.77 -5.55
C TYR A 88 15.60 3.19 -5.75
N VAL A 89 14.89 2.42 -6.57
CA VAL A 89 13.50 2.64 -6.90
C VAL A 89 12.73 1.39 -6.49
N PRO A 90 11.81 1.46 -5.50
CA PRO A 90 11.08 0.29 -4.99
C PRO A 90 10.38 -0.45 -6.12
N THR A 91 10.66 -1.73 -6.36
CA THR A 91 10.06 -2.49 -7.48
C THR A 91 8.57 -2.78 -7.25
N PHE A 92 7.88 -3.23 -8.31
CA PHE A 92 6.51 -3.73 -8.17
C PHE A 92 6.42 -4.86 -7.13
N SER A 93 7.40 -5.78 -7.11
CA SER A 93 7.42 -6.87 -6.13
C SER A 93 7.60 -6.36 -4.69
N ASP A 94 8.36 -5.28 -4.50
CA ASP A 94 8.56 -4.68 -3.18
C ASP A 94 7.25 -4.09 -2.65
N LEU A 95 6.49 -3.42 -3.51
CA LEU A 95 5.21 -2.79 -3.15
C LEU A 95 4.06 -3.81 -3.06
N SER A 96 4.03 -4.84 -3.92
CA SER A 96 3.00 -5.89 -3.88
C SER A 96 3.06 -6.75 -2.61
N ASN A 97 4.25 -6.91 -2.03
CA ASN A 97 4.40 -7.64 -0.76
C ASN A 97 3.81 -6.87 0.43
N LEU A 98 3.89 -5.54 0.41
CA LEU A 98 3.24 -4.67 1.42
C LEU A 98 1.71 -4.82 1.37
N ALA A 99 1.19 -4.81 0.15
CA ALA A 99 -0.22 -5.00 -0.19
C ALA A 99 -0.77 -6.34 0.29
N ALA A 100 -0.10 -7.46 -0.03
CA ALA A 100 -0.60 -8.81 0.26
C ALA A 100 -0.88 -9.05 1.76
N GLY A 101 0.05 -8.68 2.63
CA GLY A 101 -0.09 -8.92 4.08
C GLY A 101 -1.24 -8.14 4.71
N VAL A 102 -1.47 -6.90 4.26
CA VAL A 102 -2.60 -6.09 4.73
C VAL A 102 -3.91 -6.49 4.04
N GLY A 103 -3.85 -6.88 2.77
CA GLY A 103 -4.93 -7.47 1.97
C GLY A 103 -5.64 -8.62 2.67
N GLU A 104 -4.85 -9.58 3.15
CA GLU A 104 -5.36 -10.74 3.89
C GLU A 104 -6.02 -10.33 5.21
N ALA A 105 -5.38 -9.43 5.96
CA ALA A 105 -5.93 -8.95 7.23
C ALA A 105 -7.25 -8.20 7.03
N CYS A 106 -7.34 -7.32 6.03
CA CYS A 106 -8.57 -6.60 5.70
C CYS A 106 -9.69 -7.53 5.21
N THR A 107 -9.36 -8.52 4.37
CA THR A 107 -10.34 -9.50 3.90
C THR A 107 -10.94 -10.29 5.07
N SER A 108 -10.12 -10.64 6.07
CA SER A 108 -10.56 -11.38 7.26
C SER A 108 -11.59 -10.64 8.11
N VAL A 109 -11.67 -9.30 7.98
CA VAL A 109 -12.63 -8.46 8.70
C VAL A 109 -13.81 -8.02 7.84
N GLY A 110 -13.94 -8.56 6.62
CA GLY A 110 -15.01 -8.21 5.69
C GLY A 110 -14.78 -6.95 4.86
N SER A 111 -13.59 -6.33 4.96
CA SER A 111 -13.21 -5.17 4.18
C SER A 111 -12.45 -5.62 2.94
N GLN A 112 -13.03 -5.48 1.76
CA GLN A 112 -12.35 -5.85 0.51
C GLN A 112 -11.36 -4.74 0.14
N ILE A 113 -10.08 -5.05 0.19
CA ILE A 113 -9.09 -4.27 -0.57
C ILE A 113 -9.37 -4.56 -2.05
N ALA A 114 -9.48 -3.51 -2.87
CA ALA A 114 -9.67 -3.68 -4.29
C ALA A 114 -8.37 -4.20 -4.93
N VAL A 115 -8.06 -5.48 -4.71
CA VAL A 115 -7.08 -6.23 -5.49
C VAL A 115 -7.71 -6.55 -6.85
N LYS A 116 -8.12 -5.51 -7.57
CA LYS A 116 -8.44 -5.62 -8.99
C LYS A 116 -7.28 -4.97 -9.70
N MET A 117 -6.37 -5.83 -10.16
CA MET A 117 -5.46 -5.57 -11.26
C MET A 117 -6.07 -4.52 -12.19
N ALA A 118 -5.32 -3.46 -12.47
CA ALA A 118 -5.72 -2.45 -13.43
C ALA A 118 -6.29 -3.14 -14.69
N PRO A 119 -7.40 -2.65 -15.27
CA PRO A 119 -7.94 -3.22 -16.49
C PRO A 119 -6.87 -3.14 -17.59
N GLY A 120 -6.21 -4.26 -17.87
CA GLY A 120 -5.09 -4.33 -18.83
C GLY A 120 -4.09 -5.47 -18.63
N SER A 121 -4.05 -6.14 -17.47
CA SER A 121 -3.06 -7.21 -17.17
C SER A 121 -3.31 -8.56 -17.85
N GLY A 122 -4.16 -8.62 -18.88
CA GLY A 122 -4.45 -9.82 -19.65
C GLY A 122 -4.31 -9.55 -21.14
N GLY A 123 -3.16 -9.92 -21.71
CA GLY A 123 -2.85 -9.81 -23.14
C GLY A 123 -1.45 -10.30 -23.44
#